data_AF-A0A1T3MMP6-F1
#
_entry.id   AF-A0A1T3MMP6-F1
#
_cell.length_a   1.000
_cell.length_b   1.000
_cell.length_c   1.000
_cell.angle_alpha   90.00
_cell.angle_beta   90.00
_cell.angle_gamma   90.00
#
_symmetry.space_group_name_H-M   'P 1'
#
loop_
_entity.id
_entity.type
_entity.pdbx_description
1 polymer ?
#
loop_
_entity_poly.entity_id
_entity_poly.type
_entity_poly.pdbx_seq_one_letter_code
_entity_poly.pdbx_strand_id
1 'polypeptide(L)'
;MSAIRLYKWKTILLTALLLIFFSCKEEKTSKNIAIPSEKIESINVTTEGGNLGYFRNIRVNKDSVSSIQRQADNDHLNKSHKRAITPSEWNKLISEIDLSSVSKIKNGPSYQPFDGIDDIWEIKTSTRTYRVINGKKDTDNYKSLEVVYSQLEELIQKK
;
A
#
# COMPACT_ATOMS: atom_id res chain seq x y z
N MET A 1 66.94 -11.86 5.63
CA MET A 1 66.01 -11.06 4.79
C MET A 1 64.65 -11.77 4.76
N SER A 2 63.54 -11.02 4.65
CA SER A 2 62.22 -11.52 4.22
C SER A 2 61.22 -12.06 5.27
N ALA A 3 60.70 -11.19 6.15
CA ALA A 3 59.37 -11.40 6.74
C ALA A 3 58.68 -10.06 7.03
N ILE A 4 59.43 -9.08 7.55
CA ILE A 4 58.93 -7.75 7.94
C ILE A 4 58.46 -6.92 6.72
N ARG A 5 59.08 -7.13 5.54
CA ARG A 5 58.69 -6.44 4.28
C ARG A 5 57.35 -6.93 3.71
N LEU A 6 57.02 -8.21 3.89
CA LEU A 6 55.78 -8.81 3.36
C LEU A 6 54.55 -8.39 4.17
N TYR A 7 54.70 -8.19 5.48
CA TYR A 7 53.60 -7.80 6.35
C TYR A 7 53.14 -6.36 6.10
N LYS A 8 54.10 -5.43 5.90
CA LYS A 8 53.79 -4.02 5.57
C LYS A 8 53.08 -3.86 4.23
N TRP A 9 53.38 -4.72 3.25
CA TRP A 9 52.76 -4.63 1.93
C TRP A 9 51.30 -5.14 1.96
N LYS A 10 51.03 -6.20 2.73
CA LYS A 10 49.67 -6.72 2.94
C LYS A 10 48.77 -5.72 3.68
N THR A 11 49.29 -4.99 4.68
CA THR A 11 48.51 -3.99 5.41
C THR A 11 48.15 -2.77 4.56
N ILE A 12 49.05 -2.32 3.68
CA ILE A 12 48.79 -1.18 2.78
C ILE A 12 47.73 -1.53 1.72
N LEU A 13 47.77 -2.75 1.19
CA LEU A 13 46.82 -3.21 0.17
C LEU A 13 45.41 -3.40 0.76
N LEU A 14 45.32 -3.83 2.03
CA LEU A 14 44.04 -3.98 2.74
C LEU A 14 43.39 -2.62 3.06
N THR A 15 44.18 -1.60 3.40
CA THR A 15 43.66 -0.24 3.63
C THR A 15 43.19 0.46 2.37
N ALA A 16 43.83 0.19 1.22
CA ALA A 16 43.38 0.72 -0.07
C ALA A 16 42.07 0.08 -0.57
N LEU A 17 41.86 -1.21 -0.28
CA LEU A 17 40.65 -1.96 -0.66
C LEU A 17 39.40 -1.53 0.13
N LEU A 18 39.56 -0.98 1.34
CA LEU A 18 38.44 -0.52 2.17
C LEU A 18 37.88 0.85 1.75
N LEU A 19 38.63 1.64 0.96
CA LEU A 19 38.21 2.98 0.55
C LEU A 19 37.23 2.99 -0.65
N ILE A 20 37.00 1.85 -1.29
CA ILE A 20 36.12 1.73 -2.47
C ILE A 20 34.63 1.69 -2.09
N PHE A 21 34.29 1.45 -0.81
CA PHE A 21 32.90 1.35 -0.35
C PHE A 21 32.22 2.70 -0.06
N PHE A 22 32.94 3.83 -0.16
CA PHE A 22 32.38 5.16 0.13
C PHE A 22 32.00 5.99 -1.11
N SER A 23 32.06 5.43 -2.32
CA SER A 23 31.68 6.15 -3.55
C SER A 23 30.39 5.63 -4.17
N CYS A 24 29.29 5.78 -3.44
CA CYS A 24 27.97 5.98 -4.04
C CYS A 24 27.16 6.90 -3.13
N LYS A 25 27.60 8.16 -3.02
CA LYS A 25 26.66 9.22 -2.68
C LYS A 25 25.86 9.49 -3.95
N GLU A 26 24.66 8.96 -4.02
CA GLU A 26 23.65 9.58 -4.86
C GLU A 26 23.48 11.02 -4.36
N GLU A 27 24.02 11.99 -5.09
CA GLU A 27 23.44 13.32 -5.03
C GLU A 27 21.98 13.16 -5.45
N LYS A 28 21.09 13.19 -4.46
CA LYS A 28 19.71 13.59 -4.68
C LYS A 28 19.77 15.05 -5.09
N THR A 29 20.13 15.28 -6.35
CA THR A 29 19.78 16.50 -7.06
C THR A 29 18.27 16.57 -6.97
N SER A 30 17.79 17.40 -6.04
CA SER A 30 16.42 17.88 -6.03
C SER A 30 16.28 18.77 -7.27
N LYS A 31 16.23 18.12 -8.44
CA LYS A 31 15.51 18.70 -9.55
C LYS A 31 14.06 18.65 -9.08
N ASN A 32 13.50 19.83 -8.84
CA ASN A 32 12.07 20.05 -8.77
C ASN A 32 11.49 19.78 -10.17
N ILE A 33 11.61 18.53 -10.63
CA ILE A 33 10.81 17.98 -11.71
C ILE A 33 9.43 17.91 -11.07
N ALA A 34 8.48 18.69 -11.60
CA ALA A 34 7.08 18.50 -11.26
C ALA A 34 6.79 17.00 -11.40
N ILE A 35 6.71 16.30 -10.26
CA ILE A 35 6.43 14.87 -10.22
C ILE A 35 5.11 14.74 -10.98
N PRO A 36 5.04 13.99 -12.09
CA PRO A 36 3.78 13.73 -12.74
C PRO A 36 2.81 13.28 -11.65
N SER A 37 1.70 14.00 -11.45
CA SER A 37 0.77 13.72 -10.36
C SER A 37 0.46 12.23 -10.40
N GLU A 38 0.76 11.51 -9.31
CA GLU A 38 0.61 10.05 -9.27
C GLU A 38 -0.83 9.69 -9.65
N LYS A 39 -1.01 8.97 -10.77
CA LYS A 39 -2.34 8.60 -11.24
C LYS A 39 -2.77 7.33 -10.53
N ILE A 40 -3.91 7.35 -9.84
CA ILE A 40 -4.49 6.16 -9.23
C ILE A 40 -4.99 5.24 -10.35
N GLU A 41 -4.61 3.97 -10.30
CA GLU A 41 -4.99 2.93 -11.26
C GLU A 41 -6.06 2.00 -10.71
N SER A 42 -5.96 1.67 -9.42
CA SER A 42 -6.92 0.82 -8.73
C SER A 42 -6.87 1.01 -7.23
N ILE A 43 -8.00 0.76 -6.57
CA ILE A 43 -8.13 0.71 -5.12
C ILE A 43 -8.63 -0.68 -4.75
N ASN A 44 -8.00 -1.28 -3.74
CA ASN A 44 -8.35 -2.57 -3.20
C ASN A 44 -8.48 -2.45 -1.68
N VAL A 45 -9.62 -2.86 -1.14
CA VAL A 45 -9.89 -2.87 0.30
C VAL A 45 -10.20 -4.29 0.71
N THR A 46 -9.39 -4.84 1.59
CA THR A 46 -9.59 -6.17 2.17
C THR A 46 -9.89 -6.03 3.65
N THR A 47 -10.96 -6.69 4.09
CA THR A 47 -11.27 -6.88 5.51
C THR A 47 -11.24 -8.38 5.78
N GLU A 48 -10.32 -8.85 6.61
CA GLU A 48 -10.08 -10.28 6.80
C GLU A 48 -9.72 -10.65 8.24
N GLY A 49 -10.13 -11.84 8.70
CA GLY A 49 -9.85 -12.34 10.05
C GLY A 49 -11.10 -12.87 10.75
N GLY A 50 -11.14 -12.79 12.08
CA GLY A 50 -12.25 -13.35 12.87
C GLY A 50 -12.20 -14.87 13.02
N ASN A 51 -12.85 -15.41 14.06
CA ASN A 51 -12.81 -16.83 14.42
C ASN A 51 -13.28 -17.78 13.29
N LEU A 52 -14.21 -17.33 12.44
CA LEU A 52 -14.77 -18.13 11.34
C LEU A 52 -14.18 -17.77 9.97
N GLY A 53 -13.04 -17.06 9.93
CA GLY A 53 -12.38 -16.68 8.68
C GLY A 53 -13.25 -15.79 7.80
N TYR A 54 -13.67 -14.64 8.32
CA TYR A 54 -14.29 -13.59 7.52
C TYR A 54 -13.29 -13.09 6.49
N PHE A 55 -13.73 -12.95 5.24
CA PHE A 55 -12.98 -12.31 4.18
C PHE A 55 -13.92 -11.47 3.34
N ARG A 56 -13.54 -10.22 3.13
CA ARG A 56 -14.22 -9.34 2.19
C ARG A 56 -13.20 -8.56 1.41
N ASN A 57 -13.40 -8.46 0.10
CA ASN A 57 -12.55 -7.69 -0.79
C ASN A 57 -13.43 -6.82 -1.69
N ILE A 58 -13.19 -5.52 -1.69
CA ILE A 58 -13.72 -4.59 -2.70
C ILE A 58 -12.55 -4.15 -3.56
N ARG A 59 -12.69 -4.31 -4.87
CA ARG A 59 -11.72 -3.84 -5.87
C ARG A 59 -12.40 -2.91 -6.85
N VAL A 60 -11.76 -1.79 -7.15
CA VAL A 60 -12.22 -0.86 -8.18
C VAL A 60 -11.05 -0.38 -9.04
N ASN A 61 -11.32 -0.20 -10.34
CA ASN A 61 -10.46 0.47 -11.29
C ASN A 61 -11.34 1.29 -12.23
N LYS A 62 -10.74 1.99 -13.21
CA LYS A 62 -11.46 2.83 -14.18
C LYS A 62 -12.60 2.14 -14.94
N ASP A 63 -12.56 0.81 -15.05
CA ASP A 63 -13.49 0.04 -15.88
C ASP A 63 -14.60 -0.62 -15.04
N SER A 64 -14.32 -1.00 -13.79
CA SER A 64 -15.26 -1.76 -12.98
C SER A 64 -15.02 -1.66 -11.48
N VAL A 65 -16.09 -1.96 -10.73
CA VAL A 65 -16.06 -2.26 -9.29
C VAL A 65 -16.52 -3.70 -9.08
N SER A 66 -15.89 -4.40 -8.16
CA SER A 66 -16.25 -5.76 -7.75
C SER A 66 -16.10 -5.94 -6.26
N SER A 67 -16.96 -6.76 -5.67
CA SER A 67 -16.86 -7.17 -4.28
C SER A 67 -17.02 -8.68 -4.15
N ILE A 68 -16.20 -9.27 -3.29
CA ILE A 68 -16.28 -10.68 -2.89
C ILE A 68 -16.36 -10.71 -1.38
N GLN A 69 -17.30 -11.47 -0.82
CA GLN A 69 -17.42 -11.71 0.61
C GLN A 69 -17.54 -13.20 0.87
N ARG A 70 -16.81 -13.71 1.86
CA ARG A 70 -16.75 -15.12 2.24
C ARG A 70 -16.69 -15.25 3.76
N GLN A 71 -17.27 -16.32 4.29
CA GLN A 71 -17.08 -16.76 5.68
C GLN A 71 -17.37 -18.26 5.76
N ALA A 72 -16.62 -18.99 6.60
CA ALA A 72 -16.91 -20.40 6.84
C ALA A 72 -18.29 -20.56 7.48
N ASP A 73 -18.99 -21.64 7.13
CA ASP A 73 -20.28 -22.04 7.69
C ASP A 73 -21.39 -20.97 7.61
N ASN A 74 -21.28 -20.03 6.65
CA ASN A 74 -22.29 -19.00 6.41
C ASN A 74 -22.48 -18.71 4.92
N ASP A 75 -23.24 -19.56 4.24
CA ASP A 75 -23.53 -19.43 2.80
C ASP A 75 -24.21 -18.11 2.44
N HIS A 76 -24.97 -17.51 3.36
CA HIS A 76 -25.60 -16.21 3.11
C HIS A 76 -24.60 -15.08 2.97
N LEU A 77 -23.38 -15.21 3.50
CA LEU A 77 -22.31 -14.22 3.36
C LEU A 77 -21.38 -14.51 2.18
N ASN A 78 -21.52 -15.67 1.54
CA ASN A 78 -20.78 -16.04 0.34
C ASN A 78 -21.36 -15.35 -0.91
N LYS A 79 -21.01 -14.07 -1.10
CA LYS A 79 -21.53 -13.23 -2.20
C LYS A 79 -20.42 -12.73 -3.12
N SER A 80 -20.71 -12.63 -4.41
CA SER A 80 -19.86 -11.96 -5.38
C SER A 80 -20.70 -10.98 -6.19
N HIS A 81 -20.15 -9.80 -6.45
CA HIS A 81 -20.75 -8.79 -7.30
C HIS A 81 -19.67 -8.13 -8.15
N LYS A 82 -20.00 -7.79 -9.39
CA LYS A 82 -19.15 -7.01 -10.29
C LYS A 82 -20.02 -6.22 -11.25
N ARG A 83 -19.67 -4.95 -11.45
CA ARG A 83 -20.30 -4.09 -12.46
C ARG A 83 -19.30 -3.15 -13.11
N ALA A 84 -19.63 -2.68 -14.30
CA ALA A 84 -18.91 -1.57 -14.91
C ALA A 84 -19.18 -0.27 -14.13
N ILE A 85 -18.21 0.66 -14.17
CA ILE A 85 -18.39 2.01 -13.63
C ILE A 85 -18.24 3.04 -14.74
N THR A 86 -18.90 4.18 -14.57
CA THR A 86 -18.73 5.30 -15.51
C THR A 86 -17.43 6.07 -15.21
N PRO A 87 -16.86 6.79 -16.20
CA PRO A 87 -15.74 7.70 -15.94
C PRO A 87 -16.03 8.74 -14.86
N SER A 88 -17.29 9.20 -14.75
CA SER A 88 -17.72 10.14 -13.70
C SER A 88 -17.67 9.51 -12.30
N GLU A 89 -18.15 8.27 -12.15
CA GLU A 89 -18.04 7.53 -10.89
C GLU A 89 -16.59 7.28 -10.49
N TRP A 90 -15.74 6.88 -11.46
CA TRP A 90 -14.31 6.70 -11.22
C TRP A 90 -13.63 8.00 -10.78
N ASN A 91 -13.86 9.10 -11.51
CA ASN A 91 -13.24 10.38 -11.22
C ASN A 91 -13.68 10.95 -9.87
N LYS A 92 -14.97 10.83 -9.52
CA LYS A 92 -15.49 11.22 -8.21
C LYS A 92 -14.82 10.43 -7.10
N LEU A 93 -14.66 9.11 -7.28
CA LEU A 93 -14.04 8.25 -6.27
C LEU A 93 -12.59 8.63 -5.99
N ILE A 94 -11.79 8.77 -7.06
CA ILE A 94 -10.36 9.06 -6.89
C ILE A 94 -10.07 10.51 -6.49
N SER A 95 -11.00 11.45 -6.73
CA SER A 95 -10.81 12.85 -6.30
C SER A 95 -10.86 13.03 -4.79
N GLU A 96 -11.48 12.10 -4.06
CA GLU A 96 -11.52 12.13 -2.58
C GLU A 96 -10.21 11.63 -1.95
N ILE A 97 -9.34 10.93 -2.70
CA ILE A 97 -8.11 10.36 -2.16
C ILE A 97 -7.03 11.42 -2.05
N ASP A 98 -6.64 11.74 -0.82
CA ASP A 98 -5.42 12.51 -0.53
C ASP A 98 -4.22 11.56 -0.34
N LEU A 99 -3.49 11.31 -1.43
CA LEU A 99 -2.29 10.46 -1.41
C LEU A 99 -1.20 11.01 -0.46
N SER A 100 -1.17 12.32 -0.21
CA SER A 100 -0.19 12.93 0.70
C SER A 100 -0.49 12.57 2.15
N SER A 101 -1.77 12.56 2.54
CA SER A 101 -2.22 12.09 3.84
C SER A 101 -2.07 10.58 3.98
N VAL A 102 -2.50 9.81 2.95
CA VAL A 102 -2.34 8.35 2.94
C VAL A 102 -0.88 7.94 3.16
N SER A 103 0.08 8.66 2.57
CA SER A 103 1.50 8.38 2.72
C SER A 103 2.04 8.49 4.16
N LYS A 104 1.33 9.23 5.02
CA LYS A 104 1.73 9.49 6.42
C LYS A 104 1.11 8.51 7.41
N ILE A 105 0.05 7.81 6.99
CA ILE A 105 -0.66 6.87 7.86
C ILE A 105 0.30 5.75 8.28
N LYS A 106 0.44 5.57 9.59
CA LYS A 106 1.22 4.46 10.15
C LYS A 106 0.38 3.20 10.19
N ASN A 107 0.96 2.09 9.76
CA ASN A 107 0.33 0.78 9.89
C ASN A 107 0.14 0.42 11.37
N GLY A 108 -1.04 -0.11 11.68
CA GLY A 108 -1.33 -0.77 12.95
C GLY A 108 -0.84 -2.23 12.95
N PRO A 109 -0.78 -2.87 14.14
CA PRO A 109 -0.52 -4.30 14.23
C PRO A 109 -1.69 -5.09 13.62
N SER A 110 -1.42 -6.31 13.14
CA SER A 110 -2.48 -7.26 12.80
C SER A 110 -3.22 -7.72 14.06
N TYR A 111 -4.53 -7.86 13.96
CA TYR A 111 -5.40 -8.37 15.02
C TYR A 111 -5.76 -9.84 14.83
N GLN A 112 -5.47 -10.44 13.67
CA GLN A 112 -5.75 -11.85 13.37
C GLN A 112 -5.18 -12.85 14.40
N PRO A 113 -4.00 -12.65 15.02
CA PRO A 113 -3.50 -13.57 16.06
C PRO A 113 -4.38 -13.68 17.31
N PHE A 114 -5.35 -12.78 17.49
CA PHE A 114 -6.29 -12.75 18.60
C PHE A 114 -7.74 -12.83 18.10
N ASP A 115 -7.94 -13.54 16.98
CA ASP A 115 -9.21 -13.64 16.25
C ASP A 115 -9.84 -12.29 15.89
N GLY A 116 -9.03 -11.23 15.79
CA GLY A 116 -9.46 -9.93 15.31
C GLY A 116 -9.57 -9.88 13.79
N ILE A 117 -10.09 -8.76 13.30
CA ILE A 117 -10.25 -8.48 11.87
C ILE A 117 -9.30 -7.36 11.50
N ASP A 118 -8.55 -7.57 10.42
CA ASP A 118 -7.70 -6.56 9.80
C ASP A 118 -8.42 -5.85 8.68
N ASP A 119 -8.22 -4.53 8.60
CA ASP A 119 -8.58 -3.70 7.46
C ASP A 119 -7.31 -3.32 6.69
N ILE A 120 -7.27 -3.64 5.41
CA ILE A 120 -6.11 -3.46 4.54
C ILE A 120 -6.53 -2.67 3.32
N TRP A 121 -5.90 -1.51 3.13
CA TRP A 121 -5.99 -0.73 1.89
C TRP A 121 -4.76 -0.98 1.03
N GLU A 122 -5.00 -1.12 -0.27
CA GLU A 122 -3.98 -1.10 -1.31
C GLU A 122 -4.43 -0.15 -2.41
N ILE A 123 -3.73 0.99 -2.53
CA ILE A 123 -3.98 2.00 -3.56
C ILE A 123 -2.81 1.95 -4.53
N LYS A 124 -3.06 1.39 -5.71
CA LYS A 124 -2.06 1.30 -6.77
C LYS A 124 -2.10 2.59 -7.59
N THR A 125 -0.94 3.20 -7.77
CA THR A 125 -0.74 4.33 -8.66
C THR A 125 0.18 3.95 -9.82
N SER A 126 0.35 4.88 -10.76
CA SER A 126 1.29 4.75 -11.88
C SER A 126 2.76 4.61 -11.45
N THR A 127 3.10 4.88 -10.18
CA THR A 127 4.48 4.87 -9.69
C THR A 127 4.72 3.91 -8.53
N ARG A 128 3.72 3.65 -7.69
CA ARG A 128 3.87 2.80 -6.49
C ARG A 128 2.53 2.29 -5.98
N THR A 129 2.57 1.44 -4.96
CA THR A 129 1.39 1.03 -4.20
C THR A 129 1.49 1.55 -2.79
N TYR A 130 0.46 2.28 -2.34
CA TYR A 130 0.28 2.60 -0.93
C TYR A 130 -0.43 1.45 -0.26
N ARG A 131 0.09 0.99 0.87
CA ARG A 131 -0.51 -0.09 1.63
C ARG A 131 -0.67 0.31 3.08
N VAL A 132 -1.92 0.31 3.57
CA VAL A 132 -2.28 0.71 4.94
C VAL A 132 -2.98 -0.46 5.62
N ILE A 133 -2.44 -0.95 6.74
CA ILE A 133 -3.08 -1.96 7.62
C ILE A 133 -3.58 -1.26 8.87
N ASN A 134 -4.84 -1.49 9.24
CA ASN A 134 -5.40 -1.07 10.53
C ASN A 134 -5.11 0.41 10.87
N GLY A 135 -5.13 1.27 9.84
CA GLY A 135 -4.68 2.66 9.90
C GLY A 135 -5.69 3.63 10.51
N LYS A 136 -6.92 3.18 10.79
CA LYS A 136 -8.04 4.02 11.26
C LYS A 136 -7.76 4.78 12.58
N LYS A 137 -6.75 4.36 13.35
CA LYS A 137 -6.29 5.07 14.56
C LYS A 137 -5.66 6.44 14.24
N ASP A 138 -5.14 6.64 13.03
CA ASP A 138 -4.62 7.93 12.56
C ASP A 138 -5.76 8.80 12.01
N THR A 139 -6.57 9.35 12.91
CA THR A 139 -7.78 10.10 12.55
C THR A 139 -7.52 11.36 11.74
N ASP A 140 -6.30 11.89 11.76
CA ASP A 140 -5.95 13.09 11.00
C ASP A 140 -5.73 12.78 9.53
N ASN A 141 -4.96 11.72 9.24
CA ASN A 141 -4.59 11.36 7.88
C ASN A 141 -5.55 10.34 7.22
N TYR A 142 -6.42 9.66 7.99
CA TYR A 142 -7.30 8.60 7.48
C TYR A 142 -8.63 9.12 6.88
N LYS A 143 -8.98 10.39 7.06
CA LYS A 143 -10.30 10.96 6.68
C LYS A 143 -10.70 10.71 5.22
N SER A 144 -9.77 10.88 4.28
CA SER A 144 -10.05 10.63 2.85
C SER A 144 -10.41 9.16 2.59
N LEU A 145 -9.77 8.21 3.30
CA LEU A 145 -10.06 6.80 3.15
C LEU A 145 -11.46 6.43 3.70
N GLU A 146 -11.94 7.11 4.75
CA GLU A 146 -13.31 6.92 5.24
C GLU A 146 -14.35 7.34 4.20
N VAL A 147 -14.16 8.52 3.60
CA VAL A 147 -15.05 9.02 2.54
C VAL A 147 -15.06 8.07 1.35
N VAL A 148 -13.88 7.63 0.90
CA VAL A 148 -13.73 6.68 -0.22
C VAL A 148 -14.38 5.35 0.12
N TYR A 149 -14.26 4.85 1.35
CA TYR A 149 -14.90 3.61 1.77
C TYR A 149 -16.43 3.70 1.67
N SER A 150 -17.02 4.79 2.16
CA SER A 150 -18.46 5.03 2.03
C SER A 150 -18.89 5.06 0.56
N GLN A 151 -18.13 5.71 -0.32
CA GLN A 151 -18.42 5.72 -1.75
C GLN A 151 -18.26 4.33 -2.40
N LEU A 152 -17.28 3.53 -1.98
CA LEU A 152 -17.13 2.14 -2.45
C LEU A 152 -18.35 1.30 -2.07
N GLU A 153 -18.85 1.43 -0.85
CA GLU A 153 -20.07 0.75 -0.38
C GLU A 153 -21.29 1.14 -1.20
N GLU A 154 -21.47 2.42 -1.50
CA GLU A 154 -22.54 2.87 -2.40
C GLU A 154 -22.37 2.30 -3.81
N LEU A 155 -21.13 2.29 -4.35
CA LEU A 155 -20.86 1.83 -5.70
C LEU A 155 -21.20 0.35 -5.88
N ILE A 156 -20.92 -0.52 -4.90
CA ILE A 156 -21.20 -1.96 -5.01
C ILE A 156 -22.67 -2.32 -4.79
N GLN A 157 -23.46 -1.42 -4.19
CA GLN A 157 -24.90 -1.64 -3.96
C GLN A 157 -25.76 -1.23 -5.17
N LYS A 158 -25.23 -0.39 -6.06
CA LYS A 158 -25.89 -0.03 -7.31
C LYS A 158 -26.00 -1.24 -8.23
N LYS A 159 -27.19 -1.42 -8.82
CA LYS A 159 -27.49 -2.48 -9.79
C LYS A 159 -27.04 -2.11 -11.19
#